data_AF-U1EUU3-F1
#
_entry.id   AF-U1EUU3-F1
#
_cell.length_a   1.000
_cell.length_b   1.000
_cell.length_c   1.000
_cell.angle_alpha   90.00
_cell.angle_beta   90.00
_cell.angle_gamma   90.00
#
_symmetry.space_group_name_H-M   'P 1'
#
loop_
_entity.id
_entity.type
_entity.pdbx_description
1 polymer ?
#
loop_
_entity_poly.entity_id
_entity_poly.type
_entity_poly.pdbx_seq_one_letter_code
_entity_poly.pdbx_strand_id
1 'polypeptide(L)'
;MADVSWLTRTQKELHRPLRSVVGNRAAKAFDALGVHDVGDLLGHLPRRYLTGTQNTDLSDLVVGTEVALIADVSRVEIHDIAVGAGSNARQRLEVTLTDGRATLPVTFFGRKWLVAYWSKQFTVSSHGIFVGKVTSFRDKPQLTHPDFVMFDETGQVVGRADKKTMASQVMRNGLVGLYPASSKLPTWTIAETIDLVLTEVGQLDDTLPDWLVAEADLAPLAQAYEWVHRPSAVSDAAKGAERLLWEEAIATQVTMAHRRQVAATRRAPACPHRDDGIAAAFDARLPFTLTEGQEQVGETISADLAADAPMQRLLQGEVGSGKTLVALRAMLQVVDAGHQAVLLAPTEVLARQHWQTITSMLGDLGGGQVLGAPENATDVVLLTGSMRTASARQARARIADGQAGIVIGTHALLSGTVQFADIGLVVVDEQHRFGVAQRGLLTARDDARPHELVLTATPIPRTVAMTVFGDLEVSTLAQLPSGRAEVQTTVV
;
A
#
# COMPACT_ATOMS: atom_id res chain seq x y z
N MET A 1 -5.83 3.41 -26.27
CA MET A 1 -4.60 3.81 -25.57
C MET A 1 -4.16 5.10 -26.22
N ALA A 2 -4.36 6.23 -25.54
CA ALA A 2 -3.83 7.51 -26.02
C ALA A 2 -2.32 7.38 -26.21
N ASP A 3 -1.77 8.12 -27.16
CA ASP A 3 -0.36 8.08 -27.56
C ASP A 3 0.51 8.55 -26.38
N VAL A 4 0.91 7.63 -25.50
CA VAL A 4 1.83 7.92 -24.39
C VAL A 4 3.20 8.08 -25.02
N SER A 5 3.68 9.32 -25.15
CA SER A 5 5.07 9.57 -25.53
C SER A 5 5.95 9.17 -24.35
N TRP A 6 6.51 7.98 -24.39
CA TRP A 6 7.52 7.54 -23.43
C TRP A 6 8.73 8.48 -23.49
N LEU A 7 9.17 8.99 -22.33
CA LEU A 7 10.23 9.99 -22.26
C LEU A 7 11.62 9.38 -22.46
N THR A 8 11.78 8.08 -22.18
CA THR A 8 13.05 7.36 -22.37
C THR A 8 12.85 6.01 -23.07
N ARG A 9 13.94 5.50 -23.66
CA ARG A 9 13.98 4.15 -24.24
C ARG A 9 13.67 3.08 -23.19
N THR A 10 14.28 3.20 -22.00
CA THR A 10 14.04 2.31 -20.86
C THR A 10 12.56 2.25 -20.51
N GLN A 11 11.89 3.39 -20.34
CA GLN A 11 10.45 3.42 -20.04
C GLN A 11 9.60 2.76 -21.13
N LYS A 12 9.93 3.03 -22.40
CA LYS A 12 9.24 2.38 -23.53
C LYS A 12 9.40 0.86 -23.51
N GLU A 13 10.58 0.35 -23.16
CA GLU A 13 10.83 -1.08 -23.11
C GLU A 13 10.15 -1.73 -21.90
N LEU A 14 10.21 -1.11 -20.71
CA LEU A 14 9.52 -1.61 -19.52
C LEU A 14 8.00 -1.64 -19.71
N HIS A 15 7.41 -0.61 -20.34
CA HIS A 15 5.97 -0.60 -20.63
C HIS A 15 5.56 -1.30 -21.93
N ARG A 16 6.50 -2.03 -22.55
CA ARG A 16 6.18 -2.85 -23.72
C ARG A 16 5.21 -3.96 -23.27
N PRO A 17 4.04 -4.11 -23.92
CA PRO A 17 3.06 -5.12 -23.51
C PRO A 17 3.66 -6.53 -23.55
N LEU A 18 3.46 -7.32 -22.49
CA LEU A 18 4.06 -8.65 -22.36
C LEU A 18 3.66 -9.58 -23.52
N ARG A 19 2.42 -9.45 -24.00
CA ARG A 19 1.91 -10.17 -25.18
C ARG A 19 2.76 -10.04 -26.44
N SER A 20 3.53 -8.94 -26.58
CA SER A 20 4.40 -8.69 -27.73
C SER A 20 5.75 -9.42 -27.65
N VAL A 21 6.07 -9.99 -26.48
CA VAL A 21 7.31 -10.73 -26.20
C VAL A 21 7.01 -12.22 -26.16
N VAL A 22 6.00 -12.63 -25.37
CA VAL A 22 5.73 -14.05 -25.07
C VAL A 22 4.52 -14.62 -25.84
N GLY A 23 3.82 -13.77 -26.58
CA GLY A 23 2.58 -14.10 -27.28
C GLY A 23 1.32 -14.08 -26.40
N ASN A 24 0.16 -13.96 -27.04
CA ASN A 24 -1.13 -13.74 -26.37
C ASN A 24 -1.51 -14.83 -25.34
N ARG A 25 -1.23 -16.10 -25.65
CA ARG A 25 -1.63 -17.22 -24.79
C ARG A 25 -0.85 -17.25 -23.47
N ALA A 26 0.47 -17.02 -23.54
CA ALA A 26 1.31 -16.98 -22.34
C ALA A 26 1.00 -15.73 -21.52
N ALA A 27 0.91 -14.55 -22.15
CA ALA A 27 0.58 -13.30 -21.46
C ALA A 27 -0.75 -13.36 -20.69
N LYS A 28 -1.79 -14.00 -21.25
CA LYS A 28 -3.09 -14.17 -20.55
C LYS A 28 -3.00 -14.97 -19.25
N ALA A 29 -2.01 -15.85 -19.11
CA ALA A 29 -1.81 -16.57 -17.86
C ALA A 29 -1.30 -15.63 -16.75
N PHE A 30 -0.51 -14.61 -17.12
CA PHE A 30 0.12 -13.64 -16.22
C PHE A 30 -0.86 -12.58 -15.69
N ASP A 31 -2.01 -12.38 -16.36
CA ASP A 31 -3.08 -11.49 -15.87
C ASP A 31 -3.55 -11.87 -14.45
N ALA A 32 -3.53 -13.17 -14.11
CA ALA A 32 -3.91 -13.65 -12.77
C ALA A 32 -2.93 -13.21 -11.67
N LEU A 33 -1.71 -12.80 -12.05
CA LEU A 33 -0.68 -12.27 -11.16
C LEU A 33 -0.59 -10.74 -11.25
N GLY A 34 -1.46 -10.08 -12.04
CA GLY A 34 -1.40 -8.64 -12.27
C GLY A 34 -0.21 -8.18 -13.13
N VAL A 35 0.38 -9.09 -13.91
CA VAL A 35 1.56 -8.81 -14.74
C VAL A 35 1.12 -8.60 -16.19
N HIS A 36 1.29 -7.38 -16.71
CA HIS A 36 0.75 -6.99 -18.02
C HIS A 36 1.81 -6.48 -19.01
N ASP A 37 2.92 -5.92 -18.53
CA ASP A 37 4.05 -5.46 -19.34
C ASP A 37 5.39 -6.08 -18.92
N VAL A 38 6.47 -5.69 -19.61
CA VAL A 38 7.84 -6.19 -19.35
C VAL A 38 8.32 -5.77 -17.96
N GLY A 39 8.03 -4.53 -17.56
CA GLY A 39 8.39 -3.97 -16.26
C GLY A 39 7.70 -4.69 -15.12
N ASP A 40 6.40 -5.00 -15.27
CA ASP A 40 5.67 -5.82 -14.30
C ASP A 40 6.31 -7.21 -14.13
N LEU A 41 6.74 -7.83 -15.23
CA LEU A 41 7.34 -9.17 -15.19
C LEU A 41 8.72 -9.15 -14.53
N LEU A 42 9.57 -8.16 -14.86
CA LEU A 42 10.87 -7.96 -14.21
C LEU A 42 10.72 -7.45 -12.76
N GLY A 43 9.62 -6.79 -12.44
CA GLY A 43 9.25 -6.41 -11.07
C GLY A 43 8.66 -7.55 -10.24
N HIS A 44 8.36 -8.69 -10.86
CA HIS A 44 7.81 -9.87 -10.17
C HIS A 44 8.95 -10.67 -9.51
N LEU A 45 9.43 -10.20 -8.37
CA LEU A 45 10.66 -10.70 -7.75
C LEU A 45 10.48 -12.06 -7.04
N PRO A 46 11.53 -12.89 -6.94
CA PRO A 46 11.54 -14.06 -6.06
C PRO A 46 11.32 -13.68 -4.59
N ARG A 47 10.47 -14.42 -3.88
CA ARG A 47 10.27 -14.29 -2.43
C ARG A 47 11.42 -14.86 -1.61
N ARG A 48 12.06 -15.90 -2.14
CA ARG A 48 13.12 -16.68 -1.50
C ARG A 48 14.08 -17.22 -2.55
N TYR A 49 15.32 -17.41 -2.14
CA TYR A 49 16.33 -18.13 -2.92
C TYR A 49 16.70 -19.39 -2.16
N LEU A 50 16.67 -20.53 -2.85
CA LEU A 50 17.14 -21.80 -2.30
C LEU A 50 18.56 -22.07 -2.81
N THR A 51 19.47 -22.32 -1.88
CA THR A 51 20.83 -22.82 -2.16
C THR A 51 20.79 -24.34 -2.11
N GLY A 52 21.23 -25.06 -3.15
CA GLY A 52 21.24 -26.52 -3.19
C GLY A 52 22.15 -27.23 -2.16
N THR A 53 22.60 -26.52 -1.10
CA THR A 53 23.56 -26.96 -0.09
C THR A 53 22.97 -27.10 1.32
N GLN A 54 21.73 -26.68 1.56
CA GLN A 54 21.10 -26.75 2.89
C GLN A 54 19.74 -27.42 2.83
N ASN A 55 19.57 -28.50 3.61
CA ASN A 55 18.30 -29.19 3.75
C ASN A 55 17.24 -28.28 4.38
N THR A 56 16.02 -28.35 3.85
CA THR A 56 14.86 -27.68 4.42
C THR A 56 14.36 -28.49 5.62
N ASP A 57 14.01 -27.82 6.72
CA ASP A 57 13.39 -28.51 7.87
C ASP A 57 12.03 -29.08 7.45
N LEU A 58 11.91 -30.41 7.48
CA LEU A 58 10.71 -31.12 7.06
C LEU A 58 9.65 -31.22 8.17
N SER A 59 9.96 -30.78 9.39
CA SER A 59 9.10 -30.93 10.58
C SER A 59 7.95 -29.92 10.63
N ASP A 60 8.15 -28.73 10.06
CA ASP A 60 7.23 -27.58 10.16
C ASP A 60 6.33 -27.41 8.91
N LEU A 61 6.15 -28.48 8.14
CA LEU A 61 5.38 -28.42 6.89
C LEU A 61 3.87 -28.31 7.15
N VAL A 62 3.26 -27.23 6.66
CA VAL A 62 1.82 -26.98 6.77
C VAL A 62 1.08 -27.60 5.59
N VAL A 63 0.14 -28.50 5.87
CA VAL A 63 -0.71 -29.13 4.85
C VAL A 63 -1.51 -28.07 4.08
N GLY A 64 -1.57 -28.21 2.76
CA GLY A 64 -2.29 -27.30 1.87
C GLY A 64 -1.44 -26.16 1.30
N THR A 65 -0.18 -26.03 1.74
CA THR A 65 0.77 -25.02 1.23
C THR A 65 1.60 -25.55 0.08
N GLU A 66 1.99 -24.67 -0.84
CA GLU A 66 2.98 -24.97 -1.88
C GLU A 66 4.37 -24.67 -1.35
N VAL A 67 5.25 -25.67 -1.41
CA VAL A 67 6.59 -25.61 -0.81
C VAL A 67 7.64 -25.99 -1.84
N ALA A 68 8.84 -25.47 -1.64
CA ALA A 68 10.05 -25.90 -2.32
C ALA A 68 11.06 -26.32 -1.26
N LEU A 69 11.47 -27.58 -1.31
CA LEU A 69 12.25 -28.24 -0.29
C LEU A 69 13.56 -28.73 -0.91
N ILE A 70 14.62 -28.65 -0.13
CA ILE A 70 15.88 -29.33 -0.42
C ILE A 70 15.98 -30.50 0.56
N ALA A 71 16.16 -31.70 0.05
CA ALA A 71 16.22 -32.90 0.88
C ALA A 71 17.00 -34.04 0.21
N ASP A 72 17.49 -34.95 1.03
CA ASP A 72 18.16 -36.17 0.60
C ASP A 72 17.15 -37.29 0.35
N VAL A 73 17.41 -38.12 -0.66
CA VAL A 73 16.63 -39.33 -0.91
C VAL A 73 17.16 -40.46 -0.02
N SER A 74 16.37 -40.85 0.98
CA SER A 74 16.71 -41.96 1.90
C SER A 74 16.23 -43.33 1.41
N ARG A 75 15.11 -43.36 0.68
CA ARG A 75 14.50 -44.62 0.22
C ARG A 75 13.71 -44.42 -1.07
N VAL A 76 13.73 -45.43 -1.93
CA VAL A 76 12.96 -45.48 -3.18
C VAL A 76 12.27 -46.85 -3.28
N GLU A 77 10.94 -46.87 -3.33
CA GLU A 77 10.14 -48.10 -3.38
C GLU A 77 9.12 -48.04 -4.53
N ILE A 78 8.91 -49.17 -5.21
CA ILE A 78 7.88 -49.31 -6.23
C ILE A 78 6.84 -50.30 -5.72
N HIS A 79 5.59 -49.84 -5.66
CA HIS A 79 4.44 -50.63 -5.23
C HIS A 79 3.51 -50.86 -6.42
N ASP A 80 3.12 -52.12 -6.65
CA ASP A 80 2.09 -52.45 -7.64
C ASP A 80 0.70 -52.12 -7.07
N ILE A 81 -0.10 -51.35 -7.82
CA ILE A 81 -1.50 -51.09 -7.47
C ILE A 81 -2.34 -52.15 -8.17
N ALA A 82 -2.90 -53.07 -7.39
CA ALA A 82 -3.86 -54.06 -7.90
C ALA A 82 -5.14 -53.35 -8.36
N VAL A 83 -5.28 -53.17 -9.66
CA VAL A 83 -6.54 -52.80 -10.31
C VAL A 83 -7.03 -54.06 -11.01
N GLY A 84 -8.28 -54.44 -10.79
CA GLY A 84 -8.87 -55.70 -11.31
C GLY A 84 -8.61 -55.96 -12.80
N ALA A 85 -8.72 -57.25 -13.18
CA ALA A 85 -8.33 -57.84 -14.45
C ALA A 85 -8.51 -56.93 -15.68
N GLY A 86 -7.43 -56.27 -16.10
CA GLY A 86 -7.33 -55.46 -17.31
C GLY A 86 -5.93 -54.83 -17.41
N SER A 87 -5.36 -54.74 -18.62
CA SER A 87 -3.94 -54.44 -18.90
C SER A 87 -3.41 -53.05 -18.51
N ASN A 88 -4.15 -52.28 -17.70
CA ASN A 88 -3.74 -50.97 -17.17
C ASN A 88 -3.19 -51.08 -15.74
N ALA A 89 -2.22 -51.98 -15.52
CA ALA A 89 -1.52 -52.08 -14.24
C ALA A 89 -0.84 -50.73 -13.91
N ARG A 90 -1.32 -50.09 -12.83
CA ARG A 90 -0.75 -48.85 -12.31
C ARG A 90 0.28 -49.19 -11.23
N GLN A 91 1.35 -48.42 -11.18
CA GLN A 91 2.35 -48.49 -10.14
C GLN A 91 2.40 -47.19 -9.37
N ARG A 92 2.84 -47.29 -8.12
CA ARG A 92 3.15 -46.16 -7.25
C ARG A 92 4.64 -46.20 -6.93
N LEU A 93 5.35 -45.16 -7.31
CA LEU A 93 6.69 -44.87 -6.81
C LEU A 93 6.56 -44.07 -5.52
N GLU A 94 7.17 -44.55 -4.45
CA GLU A 94 7.26 -43.86 -3.17
C GLU A 94 8.73 -43.56 -2.87
N VAL A 95 9.07 -42.27 -2.82
CA VAL A 95 10.40 -41.77 -2.52
C VAL A 95 10.34 -41.13 -1.15
N THR A 96 11.18 -41.56 -0.21
CA THR A 96 11.24 -40.97 1.14
C THR A 96 12.36 -39.94 1.18
N LEU A 97 11.98 -38.67 1.34
CA LEU A 97 12.92 -37.58 1.57
C LEU A 97 13.30 -37.50 3.05
N THR A 98 14.51 -37.05 3.35
CA THR A 98 14.96 -36.78 4.72
C THR A 98 15.86 -35.54 4.77
N ASP A 99 15.82 -34.83 5.89
CA ASP A 99 16.76 -33.77 6.28
C ASP A 99 17.73 -34.26 7.38
N GLY A 100 17.69 -35.55 7.73
CA GLY A 100 18.40 -36.17 8.85
C GLY A 100 17.64 -36.19 10.18
N ARG A 101 16.52 -35.47 10.30
CA ARG A 101 15.68 -35.40 11.52
C ARG A 101 14.27 -35.93 11.29
N ALA A 102 13.65 -35.52 10.18
CA ALA A 102 12.31 -35.89 9.76
C ALA A 102 12.35 -36.56 8.37
N THR A 103 11.23 -37.17 8.02
CA THR A 103 11.05 -37.83 6.71
C THR A 103 9.74 -37.40 6.06
N LEU A 104 9.77 -37.13 4.76
CA LEU A 104 8.61 -36.75 3.98
C LEU A 104 8.41 -37.71 2.80
N PRO A 105 7.30 -38.47 2.74
CA PRO A 105 6.97 -39.28 1.59
C PRO A 105 6.65 -38.43 0.36
N VAL A 106 7.21 -38.80 -0.78
CA VAL A 106 6.92 -38.27 -2.10
C VAL A 106 6.37 -39.38 -2.96
N THR A 107 5.18 -39.17 -3.52
CA THR A 107 4.47 -40.22 -4.25
C THR A 107 4.24 -39.85 -5.71
N PHE A 108 4.59 -40.76 -6.62
CA PHE A 108 4.24 -40.67 -8.04
C PHE A 108 3.39 -41.86 -8.46
N PHE A 109 2.22 -41.60 -9.05
CA PHE A 109 1.33 -42.60 -9.62
C PHE A 109 1.47 -42.62 -11.14
N GLY A 110 1.66 -43.80 -11.74
CA GLY A 110 1.85 -43.87 -13.18
C GLY A 110 1.68 -45.26 -13.77
N ARG A 111 1.84 -45.34 -15.10
CA ARG A 111 2.02 -46.62 -15.81
C ARG A 111 3.44 -47.15 -15.53
N LYS A 112 3.64 -48.47 -15.64
CA LYS A 112 4.92 -49.12 -15.32
C LYS A 112 6.15 -48.45 -15.98
N TRP A 113 6.06 -48.10 -17.26
CA TRP A 113 7.17 -47.46 -17.99
C TRP A 113 7.53 -46.07 -17.45
N LEU A 114 6.53 -45.30 -16.99
CA LEU A 114 6.72 -43.95 -16.45
C LEU A 114 7.28 -43.99 -15.02
N VAL A 115 6.80 -44.95 -14.21
CA VAL A 115 7.36 -45.21 -12.88
C VAL A 115 8.81 -45.70 -12.98
N ALA A 116 9.11 -46.59 -13.93
CA ALA A 116 10.48 -47.02 -14.20
C ALA A 116 11.37 -45.89 -14.75
N TYR A 117 10.80 -44.89 -15.41
CA TYR A 117 11.52 -43.69 -15.82
C TYR A 117 11.88 -42.82 -14.62
N TRP A 118 10.92 -42.51 -13.75
CA TRP A 118 11.16 -41.71 -12.54
C TRP A 118 12.10 -42.42 -11.56
N SER A 119 11.96 -43.73 -11.35
CA SER A 119 12.79 -44.46 -10.39
C SER A 119 14.28 -44.41 -10.74
N LYS A 120 14.62 -44.34 -12.04
CA LYS A 120 16.01 -44.17 -12.51
C LYS A 120 16.61 -42.80 -12.21
N GLN A 121 15.79 -41.82 -11.88
CA GLN A 121 16.25 -40.46 -11.54
C GLN A 121 16.58 -40.32 -10.06
N PHE A 122 16.08 -41.23 -9.21
CA PHE A 122 16.32 -41.19 -7.77
C PHE A 122 17.40 -42.21 -7.40
N THR A 123 18.50 -41.72 -6.84
CA THR A 123 19.53 -42.58 -6.23
C THR A 123 19.50 -42.38 -4.72
N VAL A 124 19.65 -43.44 -3.94
CA VAL A 124 19.73 -43.31 -2.47
C VAL A 124 20.97 -42.47 -2.13
N SER A 125 20.81 -41.51 -1.22
CA SER A 125 21.81 -40.48 -0.85
C SER A 125 22.06 -39.40 -1.90
N SER A 126 21.26 -39.34 -2.97
CA SER A 126 21.25 -38.16 -3.85
C SER A 126 20.44 -37.03 -3.24
N HIS A 127 20.90 -35.80 -3.48
CA HIS A 127 20.28 -34.58 -3.00
C HIS A 127 19.35 -34.02 -4.06
N GLY A 128 18.25 -33.37 -3.69
CA GLY A 128 17.31 -32.83 -4.66
C GLY A 128 16.55 -31.62 -4.18
N ILE A 129 16.13 -30.78 -5.13
CA ILE A 129 15.11 -29.76 -4.92
C ILE A 129 13.77 -30.34 -5.35
N PHE A 130 12.78 -30.27 -4.47
CA PHE A 130 11.43 -30.80 -4.65
C PHE A 130 10.41 -29.69 -4.46
N VAL A 131 9.57 -29.44 -5.45
CA VAL A 131 8.58 -28.36 -5.41
C VAL A 131 7.20 -28.90 -5.69
N GLY A 132 6.28 -28.64 -4.77
CA GLY A 132 4.90 -29.07 -4.90
C GLY A 132 4.06 -28.71 -3.70
N LYS A 133 2.78 -29.07 -3.79
CA LYS A 133 1.82 -28.84 -2.71
C LYS A 133 1.91 -29.93 -1.64
N VAL A 134 2.05 -29.53 -0.38
CA VAL A 134 1.94 -30.43 0.77
C VAL A 134 0.50 -30.91 0.86
N THR A 135 0.33 -32.22 0.75
CA THR A 135 -0.94 -32.93 0.89
C THR A 135 -0.90 -33.83 2.12
N SER A 136 -2.06 -34.33 2.56
CA SER A 136 -2.12 -35.30 3.65
C SER A 136 -2.67 -36.63 3.14
N PHE A 137 -2.03 -37.73 3.55
CA PHE A 137 -2.54 -39.09 3.36
C PHE A 137 -2.42 -39.85 4.67
N ARG A 138 -3.54 -40.38 5.17
CA ARG A 138 -3.62 -41.04 6.49
C ARG A 138 -3.01 -40.18 7.61
N ASP A 139 -3.39 -38.90 7.62
CA ASP A 139 -2.95 -37.89 8.58
C ASP A 139 -1.42 -37.64 8.62
N LYS A 140 -0.71 -38.05 7.57
CA LYS A 140 0.72 -37.76 7.38
C LYS A 140 0.94 -36.83 6.19
N PRO A 141 1.77 -35.79 6.35
CA PRO A 141 2.12 -34.91 5.24
C PRO A 141 2.89 -35.69 4.16
N GLN A 142 2.62 -35.39 2.90
CA GLN A 142 3.31 -35.95 1.74
C GLN A 142 3.30 -34.96 0.57
N LEU A 143 4.24 -35.13 -0.36
CA LEU A 143 4.16 -34.51 -1.69
C LEU A 143 3.63 -35.54 -2.69
N THR A 144 2.72 -35.10 -3.55
CA THR A 144 2.17 -35.96 -4.60
C THR A 144 2.50 -35.34 -5.95
N HIS A 145 3.27 -36.06 -6.78
CA HIS A 145 3.80 -35.56 -8.04
C HIS A 145 4.50 -34.18 -7.97
N PRO A 146 5.46 -33.96 -7.04
CA PRO A 146 6.23 -32.73 -7.07
C PRO A 146 7.12 -32.68 -8.31
N ASP A 147 7.41 -31.46 -8.75
CA ASP A 147 8.53 -31.20 -9.65
C ASP A 147 9.83 -31.42 -8.87
N PHE A 148 10.86 -31.97 -9.52
CA PHE A 148 12.14 -32.17 -8.85
C PHE A 148 13.35 -32.02 -9.78
N VAL A 149 14.47 -31.55 -9.22
CA VAL A 149 15.82 -31.64 -9.80
C VAL A 149 16.69 -32.40 -8.83
N MET A 150 17.40 -33.40 -9.31
CA MET A 150 18.36 -34.18 -8.52
C MET A 150 19.80 -33.73 -8.82
N PHE A 151 20.66 -33.84 -7.82
CA PHE A 151 22.07 -33.47 -7.84
C PHE A 151 22.94 -34.66 -7.43
N ASP A 152 24.15 -34.73 -8.00
CA ASP A 152 25.19 -35.66 -7.57
C ASP A 152 26.05 -35.09 -6.44
N GLU A 153 26.99 -35.90 -5.95
CA GLU A 153 27.94 -35.54 -4.89
C GLU A 153 28.81 -34.32 -5.24
N THR A 154 28.91 -33.97 -6.53
CA THR A 154 29.66 -32.80 -7.03
C THR A 154 28.77 -31.57 -7.25
N GLY A 155 27.48 -31.66 -6.94
CA GLY A 155 26.50 -30.60 -7.14
C GLY A 155 26.05 -30.43 -8.60
N GLN A 156 26.37 -31.38 -9.48
CA GLN A 156 25.91 -31.39 -10.87
C GLN A 156 24.53 -32.05 -10.96
N VAL A 157 23.66 -31.52 -11.82
CA VAL A 157 22.30 -32.05 -11.97
C VAL A 157 22.33 -33.41 -12.68
N VAL A 158 21.84 -34.44 -11.98
CA VAL A 158 21.78 -35.83 -12.46
C VAL A 158 20.34 -36.32 -12.46
N GLY A 159 19.74 -36.49 -13.65
CA GLY A 159 18.33 -36.84 -13.79
C GLY A 159 17.48 -35.62 -14.13
N ARG A 160 16.85 -35.69 -15.30
CA ARG A 160 15.98 -34.63 -15.83
C ARG A 160 14.54 -35.11 -15.79
N ALA A 161 13.70 -34.63 -14.88
CA ALA A 161 12.28 -34.58 -15.19
C ALA A 161 12.08 -33.61 -16.37
N ASP A 162 10.98 -33.73 -17.13
CA ASP A 162 10.70 -33.03 -18.41
C ASP A 162 10.66 -31.48 -18.36
N LYS A 163 11.19 -30.83 -17.31
CA LYS A 163 11.33 -29.39 -17.18
C LYS A 163 12.80 -28.99 -17.23
N LYS A 164 13.35 -28.95 -18.45
CA LYS A 164 14.73 -28.48 -18.77
C LYS A 164 15.07 -27.11 -18.16
N THR A 165 14.06 -26.30 -17.87
CA THR A 165 14.14 -24.94 -17.34
C THR A 165 14.46 -24.86 -15.85
N MET A 166 13.89 -25.76 -15.05
CA MET A 166 14.24 -25.87 -13.64
C MET A 166 15.71 -26.31 -13.47
N ALA A 167 16.12 -27.30 -14.26
CA ALA A 167 17.51 -27.75 -14.31
C ALA A 167 18.46 -26.65 -14.81
N SER A 168 18.06 -25.82 -15.79
CA SER A 168 18.93 -24.74 -16.30
C SER A 168 19.07 -23.56 -15.34
N GLN A 169 18.05 -23.25 -14.52
CA GLN A 169 18.16 -22.23 -13.46
C GLN A 169 19.07 -22.68 -12.34
N VAL A 170 18.87 -23.91 -11.88
CA VAL A 170 19.73 -24.59 -10.90
C VAL A 170 21.20 -24.65 -11.37
N MET A 171 21.42 -25.04 -12.64
CA MET A 171 22.77 -25.21 -13.20
C MET A 171 23.54 -23.90 -13.40
N ARG A 172 22.86 -22.76 -13.56
CA ARG A 172 23.56 -21.49 -13.83
C ARG A 172 24.36 -21.02 -12.62
N ASN A 173 23.72 -20.92 -11.45
CA ASN A 173 24.31 -20.26 -10.28
C ASN A 173 24.15 -21.02 -8.96
N GLY A 174 23.62 -22.25 -8.95
CA GLY A 174 23.36 -23.01 -7.72
C GLY A 174 22.26 -22.45 -6.81
N LEU A 175 21.58 -21.39 -7.27
CA LEU A 175 20.50 -20.68 -6.59
C LEU A 175 19.20 -20.80 -7.37
N VAL A 176 18.11 -21.07 -6.65
CA VAL A 176 16.75 -21.12 -7.23
C VAL A 176 15.87 -20.05 -6.62
N GLY A 177 15.44 -19.09 -7.43
CA GLY A 177 14.45 -18.09 -7.05
C GLY A 177 13.04 -18.66 -7.04
N LEU A 178 12.34 -18.53 -5.91
CA LEU A 178 10.94 -18.92 -5.74
C LEU A 178 10.02 -17.72 -5.93
N TYR A 179 9.33 -17.66 -7.06
CA TYR A 179 8.40 -16.59 -7.41
C TYR A 179 7.03 -16.79 -6.75
N PRO A 180 6.28 -15.70 -6.47
CA PRO A 180 4.85 -15.80 -6.21
C PRO A 180 4.16 -16.48 -7.40
N ALA A 181 3.70 -17.72 -7.19
CA ALA A 181 3.17 -18.58 -8.24
C ALA A 181 1.65 -18.79 -8.13
N SER A 182 1.04 -19.29 -9.20
CA SER A 182 -0.33 -19.80 -9.18
C SER A 182 -0.39 -21.19 -9.79
N SER A 183 -1.49 -21.91 -9.60
CA SER A 183 -1.68 -23.25 -10.18
C SER A 183 -1.54 -23.30 -11.71
N LYS A 184 -1.75 -22.17 -12.40
CA LYS A 184 -1.60 -22.04 -13.86
C LYS A 184 -0.22 -21.51 -14.29
N LEU A 185 0.49 -20.84 -13.39
CA LEU A 185 1.81 -20.27 -13.62
C LEU A 185 2.74 -20.68 -12.48
N PRO A 186 3.38 -21.86 -12.60
CA PRO A 186 4.38 -22.28 -11.64
C PRO A 186 5.64 -21.42 -11.76
N THR A 187 6.40 -21.36 -10.66
CA THR A 187 7.70 -20.67 -10.53
C THR A 187 8.60 -20.82 -11.75
N TRP A 188 8.69 -22.03 -12.31
CA TRP A 188 9.59 -22.33 -13.45
C TRP A 188 9.18 -21.64 -14.73
N THR A 189 7.88 -21.58 -15.01
CA THR A 189 7.36 -20.90 -16.20
C THR A 189 7.57 -19.41 -16.08
N ILE A 190 7.38 -18.86 -14.88
CA ILE A 190 7.67 -17.44 -14.60
C ILE A 190 9.14 -17.15 -14.84
N ALA A 191 10.02 -17.94 -14.24
CA ALA A 191 11.45 -17.74 -14.31
C ALA A 191 12.03 -17.96 -15.72
N GLU A 192 11.50 -18.92 -16.50
CA GLU A 192 11.84 -19.09 -17.93
C GLU A 192 11.40 -17.89 -18.76
N THR A 193 10.22 -17.35 -18.46
CA THR A 193 9.70 -16.18 -19.17
C THR A 193 10.55 -14.95 -18.87
N ILE A 194 10.92 -14.74 -17.61
CA ILE A 194 11.86 -13.69 -17.18
C ILE A 194 13.21 -13.87 -17.88
N ASP A 195 13.72 -15.10 -17.97
CA ASP A 195 14.97 -15.39 -18.66
C ASP A 195 14.95 -14.96 -20.13
N LEU A 196 13.86 -15.30 -20.83
CA LEU A 196 13.65 -14.89 -22.21
C LEU A 196 13.62 -13.36 -22.31
N VAL A 197 12.86 -12.71 -21.43
CA VAL A 197 12.70 -11.26 -21.41
C VAL A 197 14.02 -10.56 -21.10
N LEU A 198 14.77 -10.96 -20.08
CA LEU A 198 16.10 -10.40 -19.78
C LEU A 198 17.11 -10.54 -20.92
N THR A 199 16.95 -11.55 -21.77
CA THR A 199 17.82 -11.75 -22.94
C THR A 199 17.39 -10.86 -24.11
N GLU A 200 16.09 -10.60 -24.25
CA GLU A 200 15.54 -9.75 -25.31
C GLU A 200 15.62 -8.25 -24.97
N VAL A 201 15.35 -7.92 -23.71
CA VAL A 201 15.50 -6.58 -23.14
C VAL A 201 16.99 -6.28 -23.15
N GLY A 202 17.41 -5.51 -24.15
CA GLY A 202 18.80 -5.09 -24.30
C GLY A 202 19.23 -4.13 -23.19
N GLN A 203 20.15 -3.23 -23.51
CA GLN A 203 20.62 -2.25 -22.54
C GLN A 203 19.47 -1.36 -22.04
N LEU A 204 19.23 -1.39 -20.73
CA LEU A 204 18.38 -0.46 -20.01
C LEU A 204 19.26 0.66 -19.45
N ASP A 205 18.99 1.89 -19.87
CA ASP A 205 19.57 3.08 -19.24
C ASP A 205 18.98 3.24 -17.84
N ASP A 206 19.77 3.81 -16.93
CA ASP A 206 19.31 4.03 -15.56
C ASP A 206 18.17 5.04 -15.50
N THR A 207 17.20 4.76 -14.64
CA THR A 207 16.04 5.64 -14.39
C THR A 207 16.34 6.66 -13.31
N LEU A 208 17.37 6.43 -12.49
CA LEU A 208 17.84 7.36 -11.47
C LEU A 208 18.99 8.21 -12.02
N PRO A 209 19.13 9.47 -11.56
CA PRO A 209 20.27 10.31 -11.92
C PRO A 209 21.61 9.72 -11.45
N ASP A 210 22.67 9.86 -12.24
CA ASP A 210 24.01 9.34 -11.95
C ASP A 210 24.54 9.75 -10.56
N TRP A 211 24.26 10.99 -10.13
CA TRP A 211 24.71 11.48 -8.83
C TRP A 211 24.09 10.70 -7.67
N LEU A 212 22.83 10.27 -7.80
CA LEU A 212 22.10 9.56 -6.76
C LEU A 212 22.52 8.10 -6.70
N VAL A 213 22.75 7.49 -7.87
CA VAL A 213 23.32 6.15 -7.98
C VAL A 213 24.70 6.10 -7.32
N ALA A 214 25.54 7.11 -7.55
CA ALA A 214 26.87 7.20 -6.96
C ALA A 214 26.84 7.50 -5.45
N GLU A 215 25.97 8.40 -4.99
CA GLU A 215 25.86 8.77 -3.57
C GLU A 215 25.36 7.62 -2.69
N ALA A 216 24.39 6.85 -3.19
CA ALA A 216 23.79 5.73 -2.46
C ALA A 216 24.42 4.35 -2.78
N ASP A 217 25.55 4.32 -3.51
CA ASP A 217 26.26 3.09 -3.94
C ASP A 217 25.32 2.04 -4.55
N LEU A 218 24.43 2.49 -5.44
CA LEU A 218 23.39 1.65 -6.01
C LEU A 218 23.87 0.94 -7.28
N ALA A 219 23.37 -0.28 -7.47
CA ALA A 219 23.59 -1.00 -8.72
C ALA A 219 22.88 -0.33 -9.90
N PRO A 220 23.44 -0.35 -11.12
CA PRO A 220 22.71 0.07 -12.31
C PRO A 220 21.41 -0.73 -12.49
N LEU A 221 20.35 -0.11 -13.00
CA LEU A 221 19.03 -0.75 -13.13
C LEU A 221 19.07 -2.13 -13.83
N ALA A 222 19.75 -2.23 -14.97
CA ALA A 222 19.88 -3.50 -15.70
C ALA A 222 20.55 -4.58 -14.86
N GLN A 223 21.58 -4.21 -14.09
CA GLN A 223 22.31 -5.12 -13.22
C GLN A 223 21.46 -5.56 -12.02
N ALA A 224 20.60 -4.68 -11.50
CA ALA A 224 19.70 -5.01 -10.41
C ALA A 224 18.67 -6.08 -10.82
N TYR A 225 18.07 -5.96 -12.01
CA TYR A 225 17.20 -7.03 -12.53
C TYR A 225 17.95 -8.34 -12.76
N GLU A 226 19.17 -8.29 -13.32
CA GLU A 226 19.99 -9.48 -13.48
C GLU A 226 20.32 -10.13 -12.12
N TRP A 227 20.67 -9.34 -11.10
CA TRP A 227 20.99 -9.86 -9.77
C TRP A 227 19.81 -10.43 -9.02
N VAL A 228 18.60 -9.87 -9.17
CA VAL A 228 17.41 -10.42 -8.52
C VAL A 228 16.96 -11.70 -9.21
N HIS A 229 17.00 -11.77 -10.54
CA HIS A 229 16.49 -12.96 -11.24
C HIS A 229 17.54 -14.06 -11.46
N ARG A 230 18.81 -13.67 -11.60
CA ARG A 230 19.96 -14.55 -11.86
C ARG A 230 21.13 -14.23 -10.91
N PRO A 231 20.91 -14.24 -9.57
CA PRO A 231 21.99 -14.00 -8.62
C PRO A 231 23.07 -15.06 -8.74
N SER A 232 24.35 -14.67 -8.64
CA SER A 232 25.45 -15.61 -8.44
C SER A 232 25.61 -15.95 -6.96
N ALA A 233 25.23 -15.03 -6.08
CA ALA A 233 25.15 -15.19 -4.64
C ALA A 233 23.86 -14.54 -4.08
N VAL A 234 23.40 -14.99 -2.90
CA VAL A 234 22.24 -14.38 -2.21
C VAL A 234 22.47 -12.89 -1.92
N SER A 235 23.74 -12.49 -1.71
CA SER A 235 24.11 -11.08 -1.55
C SER A 235 23.82 -10.22 -2.78
N ASP A 236 23.94 -10.78 -3.98
CA ASP A 236 23.66 -10.06 -5.23
C ASP A 236 22.18 -9.74 -5.31
N ALA A 237 21.33 -10.75 -5.05
CA ALA A 237 19.88 -10.57 -5.00
C ALA A 237 19.46 -9.52 -3.98
N ALA A 238 20.14 -9.46 -2.81
CA ALA A 238 19.87 -8.44 -1.80
C ALA A 238 20.20 -7.02 -2.32
N LYS A 239 21.35 -6.84 -2.97
CA LYS A 239 21.74 -5.54 -3.57
C LYS A 239 20.82 -5.12 -4.71
N GLY A 240 20.43 -6.07 -5.56
CA GLY A 240 19.46 -5.80 -6.64
C GLY A 240 18.09 -5.42 -6.09
N ALA A 241 17.61 -6.13 -5.06
CA ALA A 241 16.36 -5.79 -4.38
C ALA A 241 16.42 -4.42 -3.69
N GLU A 242 17.54 -4.07 -3.06
CA GLU A 242 17.77 -2.74 -2.48
C GLU A 242 17.67 -1.64 -3.55
N ARG A 243 18.33 -1.80 -4.70
CA ARG A 243 18.21 -0.86 -5.82
C ARG A 243 16.77 -0.67 -6.29
N LEU A 244 15.99 -1.75 -6.39
CA LEU A 244 14.58 -1.68 -6.81
C LEU A 244 13.68 -1.05 -5.73
N LEU A 245 14.00 -1.27 -4.45
CA LEU A 245 13.33 -0.58 -3.34
C LEU A 245 13.60 0.93 -3.38
N TRP A 246 14.84 1.33 -3.67
CA TRP A 246 15.20 2.73 -3.87
C TRP A 246 14.44 3.35 -5.05
N GLU A 247 14.29 2.63 -6.17
CA GLU A 247 13.49 3.08 -7.32
C GLU A 247 12.07 3.46 -6.89
N GLU A 248 11.39 2.53 -6.19
CA GLU A 248 10.01 2.71 -5.74
C GLU A 248 9.90 3.87 -4.75
N ALA A 249 10.84 3.96 -3.80
CA ALA A 249 10.88 5.02 -2.81
C ALA A 249 11.07 6.40 -3.46
N ILE A 250 12.03 6.53 -4.38
CA ILE A 250 12.32 7.79 -5.09
C ILE A 250 11.14 8.16 -5.98
N ALA A 251 10.61 7.22 -6.78
CA ALA A 251 9.45 7.48 -7.63
C ALA A 251 8.25 8.00 -6.81
N THR A 252 8.03 7.40 -5.64
CA THR A 252 6.99 7.85 -4.70
C THR A 252 7.28 9.25 -4.17
N GLN A 253 8.49 9.51 -3.66
CA GLN A 253 8.85 10.81 -3.09
C GLN A 253 8.85 11.94 -4.13
N VAL A 254 9.37 11.70 -5.33
CA VAL A 254 9.36 12.67 -6.45
C VAL A 254 7.93 12.98 -6.87
N THR A 255 7.05 11.98 -6.94
CA THR A 255 5.63 12.19 -7.24
C THR A 255 4.97 13.07 -6.18
N MET A 256 5.25 12.85 -4.89
CA MET A 256 4.71 13.68 -3.81
C MET A 256 5.29 15.09 -3.83
N ALA A 257 6.60 15.25 -4.05
CA ALA A 257 7.24 16.55 -4.18
C ALA A 257 6.68 17.37 -5.35
N HIS A 258 6.50 16.72 -6.51
CA HIS A 258 5.87 17.35 -7.68
C HIS A 258 4.43 17.76 -7.38
N ARG A 259 3.63 16.90 -6.72
CA ARG A 259 2.26 17.25 -6.30
C ARG A 259 2.25 18.46 -5.36
N ARG A 260 3.15 18.51 -4.38
CA ARG A 260 3.29 19.64 -3.45
C ARG A 260 3.68 20.91 -4.17
N GLN A 261 4.62 20.85 -5.12
CA GLN A 261 5.02 21.98 -5.94
C GLN A 261 3.85 22.50 -6.78
N VAL A 262 3.11 21.61 -7.45
CA VAL A 262 1.91 21.97 -8.22
C VAL A 262 0.85 22.59 -7.31
N ALA A 263 0.64 22.05 -6.10
CA ALA A 263 -0.29 22.63 -5.14
C ALA A 263 0.14 24.03 -4.68
N ALA A 264 1.42 24.24 -4.40
CA ALA A 264 1.99 25.52 -3.98
C ALA A 264 1.91 26.61 -5.07
N THR A 265 1.87 26.24 -6.36
CA THR A 265 1.64 27.23 -7.44
C THR A 265 0.20 27.74 -7.52
N ARG A 266 -0.73 27.09 -6.82
CA ARG A 266 -2.12 27.54 -6.74
C ARG A 266 -2.23 28.65 -5.70
N ARG A 267 -3.23 29.51 -5.86
CA ARG A 267 -3.54 30.54 -4.87
C ARG A 267 -4.56 30.04 -3.87
N ALA A 268 -4.49 30.54 -2.65
CA ALA A 268 -5.49 30.41 -1.61
C ALA A 268 -5.87 31.79 -1.06
N PRO A 269 -7.06 31.92 -0.46
CA PRO A 269 -7.44 33.15 0.24
C PRO A 269 -6.57 33.34 1.49
N ALA A 270 -5.71 34.36 1.49
CA ALA A 270 -4.90 34.67 2.67
C ALA A 270 -5.80 35.11 3.84
N CYS A 271 -5.72 34.37 4.94
CA CYS A 271 -6.47 34.59 6.16
C CYS A 271 -5.53 35.01 7.30
N PRO A 272 -5.04 36.27 7.33
CA PRO A 272 -4.10 36.71 8.37
C PRO A 272 -4.75 36.71 9.76
N HIS A 273 -3.95 36.43 10.79
CA HIS A 273 -4.40 36.50 12.18
C HIS A 273 -4.86 37.93 12.54
N ARG A 274 -5.90 38.02 13.37
CA ARG A 274 -6.47 39.27 13.87
C ARG A 274 -6.60 39.23 15.39
N ASP A 275 -5.95 40.18 16.06
CA ASP A 275 -6.03 40.32 17.52
C ASP A 275 -7.39 40.86 18.00
N ASP A 276 -8.19 41.43 17.09
CA ASP A 276 -9.52 42.01 17.35
C ASP A 276 -10.68 41.15 16.81
N GLY A 277 -10.37 39.94 16.30
CA GLY A 277 -11.31 39.04 15.65
C GLY A 277 -12.13 38.15 16.59
N ILE A 278 -13.04 37.36 16.01
CA ILE A 278 -13.78 36.30 16.72
C ILE A 278 -12.83 35.23 17.27
N ALA A 279 -11.73 34.93 16.58
CA ALA A 279 -10.73 33.98 17.06
C ALA A 279 -10.09 34.46 18.38
N ALA A 280 -9.65 35.71 18.45
CA ALA A 280 -9.10 36.31 19.67
C ALA A 280 -10.15 36.40 20.80
N ALA A 281 -11.38 36.79 20.46
CA ALA A 281 -12.49 36.84 21.40
C ALA A 281 -12.86 35.44 21.97
N PHE A 282 -12.72 34.39 21.16
CA PHE A 282 -12.92 33.01 21.59
C PHE A 282 -11.78 32.55 22.52
N ASP A 283 -10.52 32.77 22.13
CA ASP A 283 -9.35 32.38 22.94
C ASP A 283 -9.38 33.04 24.33
N ALA A 284 -9.80 34.31 24.42
CA ALA A 284 -9.96 35.03 25.69
C ALA A 284 -11.04 34.45 26.63
N ARG A 285 -11.96 33.62 26.12
CA ARG A 285 -13.06 33.00 26.87
C ARG A 285 -12.81 31.55 27.24
N LEU A 286 -11.68 30.97 26.82
CA LEU A 286 -11.38 29.57 27.11
C LEU A 286 -11.29 29.33 28.62
N PRO A 287 -12.04 28.35 29.18
CA PRO A 287 -12.01 28.07 30.61
C PRO A 287 -10.79 27.25 31.04
N PHE A 288 -9.83 27.05 30.14
CA PHE A 288 -8.61 26.27 30.34
C PHE A 288 -7.47 26.86 29.51
N THR A 289 -6.24 26.56 29.90
CA THR A 289 -5.04 26.90 29.13
C THR A 289 -4.78 25.84 28.08
N LEU A 290 -4.35 26.27 26.89
CA LEU A 290 -3.94 25.36 25.83
C LEU A 290 -2.70 24.56 26.25
N THR A 291 -2.55 23.36 25.71
CA THR A 291 -1.29 22.64 25.85
C THR A 291 -0.24 23.27 24.93
N GLU A 292 1.05 23.14 25.27
CA GLU A 292 2.15 23.62 24.41
C GLU A 292 2.03 23.07 22.98
N GLY A 293 1.64 21.80 22.83
CA GLY A 293 1.37 21.20 21.52
C GLY A 293 0.20 21.85 20.78
N GLN A 294 -0.86 22.26 21.47
CA GLN A 294 -1.99 22.99 20.86
C GLN A 294 -1.61 24.41 20.45
N GLU A 295 -0.75 25.08 21.21
CA GLU A 295 -0.20 26.40 20.89
C GLU A 295 0.69 26.32 19.65
N GLN A 296 1.73 25.47 19.67
CA GLN A 296 2.69 25.32 18.56
C GLN A 296 2.01 24.92 17.25
N VAL A 297 1.11 23.94 17.30
CA VAL A 297 0.35 23.51 16.11
C VAL A 297 -0.63 24.59 15.66
N GLY A 298 -1.25 25.30 16.61
CA GLY A 298 -2.13 26.43 16.31
C GLY A 298 -1.41 27.57 15.60
N GLU A 299 -0.23 27.95 16.06
CA GLU A 299 0.63 28.97 15.42
C GLU A 299 1.07 28.53 14.02
N THR A 300 1.45 27.27 13.86
CA THR A 300 1.81 26.71 12.55
C THR A 300 0.65 26.81 11.56
N ILE A 301 -0.55 26.37 11.97
CA ILE A 301 -1.77 26.46 11.14
C ILE A 301 -2.10 27.93 10.86
N SER A 302 -1.96 28.82 11.84
CA SER A 302 -2.24 30.24 11.69
C SER A 302 -1.33 30.90 10.66
N ALA A 303 -0.04 30.55 10.66
CA ALA A 303 0.94 31.02 9.69
C ALA A 303 0.63 30.52 8.28
N ASP A 304 0.27 29.24 8.13
CA ASP A 304 -0.11 28.67 6.83
C ASP A 304 -1.39 29.31 6.27
N LEU A 305 -2.38 29.58 7.14
CA LEU A 305 -3.61 30.25 6.76
C LEU A 305 -3.36 31.70 6.30
N ALA A 306 -2.33 32.36 6.84
CA ALA A 306 -1.97 33.73 6.47
C ALA A 306 -1.27 33.82 5.10
N ALA A 307 -0.76 32.71 4.56
CA ALA A 307 -0.07 32.65 3.27
C ALA A 307 -1.04 32.67 2.09
N ASP A 308 -0.55 33.04 0.90
CA ASP A 308 -1.29 33.04 -0.37
C ASP A 308 -1.27 31.68 -1.09
N ALA A 309 -0.62 30.68 -0.51
CA ALA A 309 -0.58 29.30 -0.98
C ALA A 309 -1.54 28.40 -0.17
N PRO A 310 -2.20 27.41 -0.79
CA PRO A 310 -3.09 26.50 -0.08
C PRO A 310 -2.35 25.72 1.01
N MET A 311 -2.84 25.84 2.24
CA MET A 311 -2.43 24.96 3.33
C MET A 311 -2.96 23.55 3.03
N GLN A 312 -2.12 22.54 3.17
CA GLN A 312 -2.50 21.14 3.08
C GLN A 312 -1.88 20.41 4.27
N ARG A 313 -2.65 20.21 5.34
CA ARG A 313 -2.10 19.74 6.62
C ARG A 313 -2.89 18.59 7.22
N LEU A 314 -2.19 17.58 7.71
CA LEU A 314 -2.71 16.48 8.53
C LEU A 314 -2.42 16.77 10.00
N LEU A 315 -3.46 17.03 10.77
CA LEU A 315 -3.44 17.13 12.22
C LEU A 315 -3.77 15.77 12.85
N GLN A 316 -2.74 15.10 13.35
CA GLN A 316 -2.90 13.83 14.07
C GLN A 316 -2.72 14.00 15.57
N GLY A 317 -3.39 13.18 16.35
CA GLY A 317 -3.21 13.10 17.79
C GLY A 317 -4.25 12.19 18.42
N GLU A 318 -4.04 11.73 19.64
CA GLU A 318 -4.95 10.78 20.27
C GLU A 318 -6.39 11.30 20.41
N VAL A 319 -7.37 10.40 20.55
CA VAL A 319 -8.75 10.79 20.87
C VAL A 319 -8.73 11.62 22.15
N GLY A 320 -9.25 12.85 22.11
CA GLY A 320 -9.26 13.76 23.26
C GLY A 320 -8.05 14.71 23.37
N SER A 321 -7.09 14.69 22.43
CA SER A 321 -5.95 15.64 22.42
C SER A 321 -6.32 17.10 22.07
N GLY A 322 -7.60 17.39 21.81
CA GLY A 322 -8.07 18.74 21.46
C GLY A 322 -7.98 19.10 19.98
N LYS A 323 -7.94 18.11 19.06
CA LYS A 323 -7.97 18.35 17.60
C LYS A 323 -9.11 19.28 17.15
N THR A 324 -10.32 19.06 17.67
CA THR A 324 -11.49 19.89 17.38
C THR A 324 -11.30 21.35 17.79
N LEU A 325 -10.60 21.60 18.90
CA LEU A 325 -10.31 22.95 19.37
C LEU A 325 -9.34 23.66 18.43
N VAL A 326 -8.25 22.99 18.04
CA VAL A 326 -7.27 23.52 17.09
C VAL A 326 -7.94 23.80 15.74
N ALA A 327 -8.77 22.89 15.25
CA ALA A 327 -9.55 23.09 14.04
C ALA A 327 -10.54 24.26 14.17
N LEU A 328 -11.21 24.41 15.31
CA LEU A 328 -12.12 25.53 15.55
C LEU A 328 -11.41 26.88 15.50
N ARG A 329 -10.24 27.01 16.14
CA ARG A 329 -9.43 28.24 16.09
C ARG A 329 -9.05 28.60 14.64
N ALA A 330 -8.67 27.59 13.84
CA ALA A 330 -8.40 27.76 12.41
C ALA A 330 -9.64 28.21 11.61
N MET A 331 -10.81 27.61 11.88
CA MET A 331 -12.08 28.02 11.25
C MET A 331 -12.46 29.46 11.61
N LEU A 332 -12.23 29.89 12.85
CA LEU A 332 -12.50 31.26 13.30
C LEU A 332 -11.59 32.29 12.64
N GLN A 333 -10.29 32.00 12.47
CA GLN A 333 -9.37 32.86 11.73
C GLN A 333 -9.81 33.06 10.26
N VAL A 334 -10.39 32.02 9.65
CA VAL A 334 -10.94 32.08 8.28
C VAL A 334 -12.20 32.95 8.23
N VAL A 335 -13.06 32.84 9.25
CA VAL A 335 -14.24 33.71 9.41
C VAL A 335 -13.83 35.18 9.60
N ASP A 336 -12.78 35.42 10.39
CA ASP A 336 -12.20 36.76 10.60
C ASP A 336 -11.67 37.40 9.29
N ALA A 337 -11.26 36.58 8.33
CA ALA A 337 -10.86 37.00 6.99
C ALA A 337 -12.05 37.18 6.02
N GLY A 338 -13.29 36.93 6.47
CA GLY A 338 -14.51 37.08 5.67
C GLY A 338 -14.86 35.87 4.81
N HIS A 339 -14.25 34.71 5.07
CA HIS A 339 -14.51 33.47 4.34
C HIS A 339 -15.27 32.45 5.21
N GLN A 340 -15.92 31.48 4.56
CA GLN A 340 -16.58 30.37 5.21
C GLN A 340 -15.61 29.22 5.48
N ALA A 341 -15.76 28.58 6.62
CA ALA A 341 -15.08 27.35 6.96
C ALA A 341 -16.04 26.16 6.95
N VAL A 342 -15.60 25.03 6.40
CA VAL A 342 -16.42 23.82 6.26
C VAL A 342 -15.81 22.67 7.03
N LEU A 343 -16.56 21.99 7.89
CA LEU A 343 -16.17 20.74 8.55
C LEU A 343 -16.96 19.55 7.98
N LEU A 344 -16.24 18.64 7.31
CA LEU A 344 -16.76 17.38 6.80
C LEU A 344 -16.54 16.26 7.81
N ALA A 345 -17.63 15.70 8.33
CA ALA A 345 -17.61 14.55 9.21
C ALA A 345 -18.04 13.26 8.48
N PRO A 346 -17.56 12.08 8.93
CA PRO A 346 -17.79 10.83 8.22
C PRO A 346 -19.22 10.31 8.30
N THR A 347 -19.95 10.67 9.35
CA THR A 347 -21.31 10.21 9.61
C THR A 347 -22.15 11.38 10.12
N GLU A 348 -23.47 11.27 9.98
CA GLU A 348 -24.38 12.31 10.45
C GLU A 348 -24.35 12.46 11.99
N VAL A 349 -24.06 11.37 12.70
CA VAL A 349 -23.89 11.37 14.15
C VAL A 349 -22.68 12.22 14.53
N LEU A 350 -21.53 12.00 13.86
CA LEU A 350 -20.32 12.78 14.11
C LEU A 350 -20.48 14.24 13.66
N ALA A 351 -21.15 14.51 12.53
CA ALA A 351 -21.47 15.88 12.11
C ALA A 351 -22.30 16.62 13.17
N ARG A 352 -23.32 15.96 13.73
CA ARG A 352 -24.15 16.53 14.80
C ARG A 352 -23.35 16.73 16.08
N GLN A 353 -22.47 15.79 16.44
CA GLN A 353 -21.61 15.91 17.62
C GLN A 353 -20.64 17.09 17.48
N HIS A 354 -19.99 17.25 16.33
CA HIS A 354 -19.15 18.42 16.05
C HIS A 354 -19.94 19.72 16.12
N TRP A 355 -21.13 19.76 15.50
CA TRP A 355 -22.00 20.94 15.55
C TRP A 355 -22.39 21.32 16.99
N GLN A 356 -22.82 20.35 17.80
CA GLN A 356 -23.13 20.59 19.21
C GLN A 356 -21.91 21.06 20.00
N THR A 357 -20.76 20.41 19.81
CA THR A 357 -19.51 20.74 20.52
C THR A 357 -19.03 22.14 20.17
N ILE A 358 -18.96 22.47 18.88
CA ILE A 358 -18.51 23.78 18.39
C ILE A 358 -19.48 24.89 18.82
N THR A 359 -20.79 24.68 18.67
CA THR A 359 -21.80 25.67 19.09
C THR A 359 -21.73 25.88 20.61
N SER A 360 -21.54 24.82 21.39
CA SER A 360 -21.37 24.90 22.84
C SER A 360 -20.10 25.62 23.25
N MET A 361 -18.97 25.41 22.54
CA MET A 361 -17.71 26.09 22.81
C MET A 361 -17.78 27.59 22.50
N LEU A 362 -18.46 27.96 21.40
CA LEU A 362 -18.59 29.36 21.00
C LEU A 362 -19.57 30.16 21.89
N GLY A 363 -20.58 29.49 22.45
CA GLY A 363 -21.65 30.16 23.19
C GLY A 363 -22.29 31.26 22.34
N ASP A 364 -22.39 32.47 22.88
CA ASP A 364 -23.00 33.62 22.19
C ASP A 364 -22.22 34.05 20.93
N LEU A 365 -20.93 33.73 20.83
CA LEU A 365 -20.13 33.99 19.60
C LEU A 365 -20.60 33.13 18.42
N GLY A 366 -21.29 32.03 18.68
CA GLY A 366 -21.88 31.15 17.66
C GLY A 366 -23.32 31.49 17.32
N GLY A 367 -23.87 32.57 17.88
CA GLY A 367 -25.28 32.96 17.74
C GLY A 367 -25.64 33.61 16.40
N GLY A 368 -24.67 33.92 15.55
CA GLY A 368 -24.86 34.67 14.31
C GLY A 368 -25.45 36.07 14.54
N GLN A 369 -26.22 36.58 13.57
CA GLN A 369 -26.81 37.93 13.60
C GLN A 369 -28.12 38.02 14.39
N VAL A 370 -28.22 37.34 15.54
CA VAL A 370 -29.41 37.39 16.41
C VAL A 370 -29.29 38.56 17.39
N LEU A 371 -30.43 39.20 17.71
CA LEU A 371 -30.51 40.24 18.74
C LEU A 371 -29.91 39.74 20.07
N GLY A 372 -28.83 40.37 20.52
CA GLY A 372 -28.11 40.02 21.75
C GLY A 372 -26.80 39.26 21.54
N ALA A 373 -26.51 38.81 20.31
CA ALA A 373 -25.20 38.27 19.97
C ALA A 373 -24.14 39.40 19.85
N PRO A 374 -22.86 39.13 20.16
CA PRO A 374 -21.76 40.05 19.91
C PRO A 374 -21.70 40.48 18.43
N GLU A 375 -21.21 41.70 18.15
CA GLU A 375 -21.12 42.22 16.77
C GLU A 375 -20.25 41.35 15.86
N ASN A 376 -19.26 40.67 16.43
CA ASN A 376 -18.36 39.74 15.73
C ASN A 376 -18.82 38.28 15.78
N ALA A 377 -20.08 37.98 16.15
CA ALA A 377 -20.57 36.61 16.22
C ALA A 377 -20.69 35.98 14.82
N THR A 378 -20.35 34.70 14.73
CA THR A 378 -20.53 33.86 13.54
C THR A 378 -21.70 32.93 13.71
N ASP A 379 -22.31 32.53 12.60
CA ASP A 379 -23.29 31.47 12.60
C ASP A 379 -22.66 30.10 12.31
N VAL A 380 -23.19 29.05 12.97
CA VAL A 380 -22.75 27.66 12.83
C VAL A 380 -23.91 26.81 12.32
N VAL A 381 -23.84 26.39 11.05
CA VAL A 381 -24.92 25.67 10.37
C VAL A 381 -24.59 24.20 10.21
N LEU A 382 -25.53 23.32 10.57
CA LEU A 382 -25.49 21.89 10.26
C LEU A 382 -26.25 21.59 8.97
N LEU A 383 -25.64 20.84 8.06
CA LEU A 383 -26.31 20.27 6.89
C LEU A 383 -25.99 18.77 6.72
N THR A 384 -27.00 17.93 6.88
CA THR A 384 -26.91 16.46 6.73
C THR A 384 -28.02 15.92 5.81
N GLY A 385 -27.86 14.69 5.33
CA GLY A 385 -28.81 14.09 4.38
C GLY A 385 -30.17 13.76 4.99
N SER A 386 -30.23 13.53 6.29
CA SER A 386 -31.47 13.24 7.04
C SER A 386 -32.29 14.46 7.46
N MET A 387 -31.84 15.69 7.13
CA MET A 387 -32.59 16.89 7.50
C MET A 387 -33.92 17.00 6.75
N ARG A 388 -34.96 17.47 7.45
CA ARG A 388 -36.26 17.80 6.84
C ARG A 388 -36.06 18.86 5.76
N THR A 389 -36.79 18.74 4.65
CA THR A 389 -36.67 19.60 3.47
C THR A 389 -36.69 21.09 3.78
N ALA A 390 -37.58 21.54 4.68
CA ALA A 390 -37.67 22.95 5.07
C ALA A 390 -36.39 23.44 5.79
N SER A 391 -35.89 22.69 6.77
CA SER A 391 -34.67 23.00 7.51
C SER A 391 -33.44 22.93 6.62
N ALA A 392 -33.35 21.93 5.74
CA ALA A 392 -32.26 21.81 4.76
C ALA A 392 -32.27 23.00 3.77
N ARG A 393 -33.45 23.45 3.33
CA ARG A 393 -33.58 24.64 2.47
C ARG A 393 -33.10 25.91 3.17
N GLN A 394 -33.46 26.11 4.43
CA GLN A 394 -33.00 27.25 5.22
C GLN A 394 -31.48 27.21 5.44
N ALA A 395 -30.93 26.05 5.79
CA ALA A 395 -29.50 25.86 5.94
C ALA A 395 -28.76 26.20 4.64
N ARG A 396 -29.22 25.69 3.50
CA ARG A 396 -28.64 26.00 2.18
C ARG A 396 -28.68 27.48 1.84
N ALA A 397 -29.76 28.19 2.18
CA ALA A 397 -29.86 29.63 1.94
C ALA A 397 -28.79 30.41 2.73
N ARG A 398 -28.63 30.10 4.03
CA ARG A 398 -27.62 30.72 4.91
C ARG A 398 -26.17 30.38 4.51
N ILE A 399 -25.96 29.22 3.89
CA ILE A 399 -24.65 28.84 3.34
C ILE A 399 -24.38 29.64 2.07
N ALA A 400 -25.36 29.77 1.19
CA ALA A 400 -25.21 30.43 -0.10
C ALA A 400 -25.08 31.96 -0.01
N ASP A 401 -25.70 32.59 0.98
CA ASP A 401 -25.60 34.05 1.21
C ASP A 401 -24.40 34.45 2.09
N GLY A 402 -23.63 33.48 2.60
CA GLY A 402 -22.44 33.71 3.41
C GLY A 402 -22.72 34.02 4.88
N GLN A 403 -23.98 33.98 5.34
CA GLN A 403 -24.31 34.19 6.76
C GLN A 403 -23.68 33.11 7.65
N ALA A 404 -23.60 31.88 7.16
CA ALA A 404 -22.99 30.76 7.85
C ALA A 404 -21.46 30.81 7.71
N GLY A 405 -20.77 31.41 8.69
CA GLY A 405 -19.31 31.43 8.74
C GLY A 405 -18.71 30.04 8.97
N ILE A 406 -19.38 29.17 9.73
CA ILE A 406 -18.99 27.77 9.92
C ILE A 406 -20.11 26.84 9.43
N VAL A 407 -19.76 25.91 8.54
CA VAL A 407 -20.68 24.92 7.98
C VAL A 407 -20.20 23.52 8.35
N ILE A 408 -21.05 22.73 9.01
CA ILE A 408 -20.72 21.38 9.45
C ILE A 408 -21.66 20.40 8.75
N GLY A 409 -21.12 19.30 8.23
CA GLY A 409 -21.96 18.33 7.54
C GLY A 409 -21.25 17.07 7.12
N THR A 410 -21.96 16.28 6.32
CA THR A 410 -21.44 15.04 5.72
C THR A 410 -21.21 15.24 4.23
N HIS A 411 -21.11 14.15 3.47
CA HIS A 411 -21.06 14.14 2.01
C HIS A 411 -22.24 14.86 1.34
N ALA A 412 -23.32 15.14 2.08
CA ALA A 412 -24.40 16.02 1.61
C ALA A 412 -23.90 17.40 1.17
N LEU A 413 -22.83 17.92 1.80
CA LEU A 413 -22.18 19.18 1.42
C LEU A 413 -21.44 19.11 0.08
N LEU A 414 -21.03 17.91 -0.34
CA LEU A 414 -20.37 17.64 -1.61
C LEU A 414 -21.36 17.40 -2.76
N SER A 415 -22.67 17.33 -2.45
CA SER A 415 -23.68 17.24 -3.49
C SER A 415 -23.75 18.56 -4.27
N GLY A 416 -23.87 18.51 -5.61
CA GLY A 416 -23.97 19.71 -6.47
C GLY A 416 -25.20 20.60 -6.25
N THR A 417 -25.91 20.41 -5.14
CA THR A 417 -27.08 21.20 -4.71
C THR A 417 -26.73 22.26 -3.66
N VAL A 418 -25.51 22.25 -3.13
CA VAL A 418 -25.04 23.23 -2.14
C VAL A 418 -24.13 24.23 -2.82
N GLN A 419 -24.48 25.51 -2.73
CA GLN A 419 -23.66 26.63 -3.19
C GLN A 419 -23.11 27.33 -1.95
N PHE A 420 -21.82 27.59 -1.95
CA PHE A 420 -21.13 28.34 -0.90
C PHE A 420 -20.83 29.75 -1.43
N ALA A 421 -20.89 30.75 -0.55
CA ALA A 421 -20.53 32.11 -0.91
C ALA A 421 -19.03 32.21 -1.20
N ASP A 422 -18.20 31.82 -0.23
CA ASP A 422 -16.75 31.86 -0.36
C ASP A 422 -16.09 30.94 0.67
N ILE A 423 -15.43 29.85 0.22
CA ILE A 423 -14.81 28.89 1.14
C ILE A 423 -13.33 29.26 1.31
N GLY A 424 -12.90 29.48 2.54
CA GLY A 424 -11.50 29.70 2.90
C GLY A 424 -10.81 28.44 3.42
N LEU A 425 -11.53 27.57 4.13
CA LEU A 425 -10.96 26.37 4.76
C LEU A 425 -11.93 25.19 4.70
N VAL A 426 -11.39 24.01 4.39
CA VAL A 426 -12.07 22.72 4.51
C VAL A 426 -11.35 21.86 5.54
N VAL A 427 -12.05 21.56 6.62
CA VAL A 427 -11.65 20.62 7.66
C VAL A 427 -12.28 19.26 7.38
N VAL A 428 -11.48 18.19 7.36
CA VAL A 428 -11.98 16.82 7.14
C VAL A 428 -11.68 15.98 8.37
N ASP A 429 -12.70 15.42 9.00
CA ASP A 429 -12.54 14.50 10.13
C ASP A 429 -12.51 13.03 9.65
N GLU A 430 -11.50 12.29 10.10
CA GLU A 430 -11.24 10.88 9.81
C GLU A 430 -11.26 10.48 8.33
N GLN A 431 -10.18 10.87 7.63
CA GLN A 431 -10.00 10.73 6.18
C GLN A 431 -9.99 9.28 5.66
N HIS A 432 -9.85 8.26 6.50
CA HIS A 432 -9.67 6.86 6.04
C HIS A 432 -10.80 6.34 5.13
N ARG A 433 -11.96 7.01 5.11
CA ARG A 433 -13.13 6.59 4.32
C ARG A 433 -13.39 7.43 3.06
N PHE A 434 -12.62 8.49 2.79
CA PHE A 434 -13.00 9.52 1.79
C PHE A 434 -11.91 9.89 0.79
N GLY A 435 -11.16 8.92 0.26
CA GLY A 435 -10.02 9.18 -0.62
C GLY A 435 -10.31 9.76 -2.02
N VAL A 436 -11.57 10.00 -2.43
CA VAL A 436 -11.88 10.41 -3.83
C VAL A 436 -12.97 11.49 -3.96
N ALA A 437 -13.92 11.57 -3.03
CA ALA A 437 -15.10 12.45 -3.15
C ALA A 437 -14.88 13.92 -2.75
N GLN A 438 -13.75 14.25 -2.12
CA GLN A 438 -13.45 15.57 -1.55
C GLN A 438 -13.16 16.65 -2.60
N ARG A 439 -12.85 16.23 -3.84
CA ARG A 439 -12.47 17.12 -4.93
C ARG A 439 -13.55 18.15 -5.30
N GLY A 440 -14.82 17.87 -4.97
CA GLY A 440 -15.96 18.77 -5.26
C GLY A 440 -15.87 20.14 -4.59
N LEU A 441 -15.56 20.20 -3.28
CA LEU A 441 -15.39 21.48 -2.57
C LEU A 441 -14.05 22.14 -2.88
N LEU A 442 -13.00 21.33 -3.07
CA LEU A 442 -11.63 21.81 -3.36
C LEU A 442 -11.44 22.32 -4.80
N THR A 443 -12.43 22.13 -5.67
CA THR A 443 -12.41 22.56 -7.09
C THR A 443 -13.51 23.59 -7.37
N ALA A 444 -14.13 24.16 -6.34
CA ALA A 444 -15.26 25.09 -6.48
C ALA A 444 -14.90 26.42 -7.18
N ARG A 445 -13.60 26.76 -7.33
CA ARG A 445 -13.11 27.89 -8.13
C ARG A 445 -11.86 27.49 -8.90
N ASP A 446 -11.76 27.94 -10.15
CA ASP A 446 -10.61 27.67 -11.03
C ASP A 446 -9.34 28.44 -10.60
N ASP A 447 -9.49 29.58 -9.91
CA ASP A 447 -8.36 30.49 -9.58
C ASP A 447 -7.83 30.40 -8.15
N ALA A 448 -8.64 29.98 -7.17
CA ALA A 448 -8.23 29.90 -5.76
C ALA A 448 -8.78 28.64 -5.09
N ARG A 449 -7.90 27.90 -4.41
CA ARG A 449 -8.27 26.71 -3.63
C ARG A 449 -8.34 27.06 -2.15
N PRO A 450 -9.38 26.58 -1.43
CA PRO A 450 -9.41 26.73 0.01
C PRO A 450 -8.26 25.96 0.65
N HIS A 451 -7.86 26.40 1.84
CA HIS A 451 -6.98 25.67 2.73
C HIS A 451 -7.64 24.32 3.11
N GLU A 452 -6.82 23.30 3.36
CA GLU A 452 -7.26 21.95 3.71
C GLU A 452 -6.58 21.48 5.00
N LEU A 453 -7.40 21.14 6.00
CA LEU A 453 -6.97 20.58 7.28
C LEU A 453 -7.63 19.23 7.51
N VAL A 454 -6.85 18.17 7.53
CA VAL A 454 -7.33 16.83 7.83
C VAL A 454 -7.08 16.51 9.30
N LEU A 455 -8.08 15.98 9.98
CA LEU A 455 -7.98 15.50 11.36
C LEU A 455 -7.93 13.97 11.36
N THR A 456 -7.02 13.40 12.14
CA THR A 456 -7.10 11.97 12.48
C THR A 456 -6.79 11.67 13.93
N ALA A 457 -7.56 10.77 14.52
CA ALA A 457 -7.28 10.25 15.85
C ALA A 457 -6.24 9.13 15.86
N THR A 458 -5.99 8.49 14.71
CA THR A 458 -5.04 7.40 14.59
C THR A 458 -3.63 7.96 14.37
N PRO A 459 -2.65 7.68 15.24
CA PRO A 459 -1.27 8.02 14.94
C PRO A 459 -0.84 7.20 13.73
N ILE A 460 -0.61 7.86 12.60
CA ILE A 460 -0.11 7.20 11.39
C ILE A 460 1.41 7.34 11.44
N PRO A 461 2.17 6.23 11.34
CA PRO A 461 3.62 6.32 11.24
C PRO A 461 4.00 7.31 10.13
N ARG A 462 4.93 8.23 10.41
CA ARG A 462 5.29 9.31 9.48
C ARG A 462 5.60 8.78 8.07
N THR A 463 6.23 7.61 7.98
CA THR A 463 6.54 6.91 6.72
C THR A 463 5.28 6.53 5.93
N VAL A 464 4.22 6.07 6.60
CA VAL A 464 2.91 5.76 5.97
C VAL A 464 2.16 7.05 5.63
N ALA A 465 2.26 8.07 6.48
CA ALA A 465 1.64 9.38 6.21
C ALA A 465 2.22 10.01 4.93
N MET A 466 3.54 9.94 4.76
CA MET A 466 4.25 10.48 3.59
C MET A 466 3.95 9.73 2.28
N THR A 467 3.48 8.49 2.32
CA THR A 467 3.17 7.69 1.13
C THR A 467 1.67 7.71 0.79
N VAL A 468 0.80 7.59 1.80
CA VAL A 468 -0.66 7.51 1.62
C VAL A 468 -1.31 8.90 1.56
N PHE A 469 -0.79 9.85 2.34
CA PHE A 469 -1.33 11.21 2.47
C PHE A 469 -0.32 12.26 1.98
N GLY A 470 0.65 11.85 1.16
CA GLY A 470 1.97 12.49 0.98
C GLY A 470 2.02 13.95 0.52
N ASP A 471 0.93 14.53 0.03
CA ASP A 471 0.83 15.96 -0.23
C ASP A 471 0.53 16.81 1.02
N LEU A 472 0.12 16.19 2.14
CA LEU A 472 -0.14 16.87 3.40
C LEU A 472 1.12 17.02 4.26
N GLU A 473 1.32 18.20 4.84
CA GLU A 473 2.25 18.41 5.94
C GLU A 473 1.70 17.84 7.25
N VAL A 474 2.53 17.21 8.08
CA VAL A 474 2.05 16.50 9.28
C VAL A 474 2.32 17.32 10.54
N SER A 475 1.27 17.54 11.34
CA SER A 475 1.33 18.12 12.68
C SER A 475 0.81 17.13 13.71
N THR A 476 1.57 16.92 14.79
CA THR A 476 1.24 15.92 15.82
C THR A 476 0.93 16.59 17.15
N LEU A 477 -0.28 16.41 17.66
CA LEU A 477 -0.67 16.71 19.04
C LEU A 477 -0.34 15.51 19.93
N ALA A 478 0.88 15.48 20.46
CA ALA A 478 1.37 14.40 21.33
C ALA A 478 0.90 14.54 22.78
N GLN A 479 0.60 15.77 23.24
CA GLN A 479 0.20 16.04 24.62
C GLN A 479 -1.32 15.85 24.81
N LEU A 480 -1.71 15.14 25.86
CA LEU A 480 -3.09 15.07 26.31
C LEU A 480 -3.40 16.23 27.28
N PRO A 481 -4.61 16.82 27.24
CA PRO A 481 -5.04 17.80 28.24
C PRO A 481 -4.99 17.23 29.66
N SER A 482 -4.63 18.08 30.63
CA SER A 482 -4.54 17.71 32.04
C SER A 482 -5.89 17.22 32.60
N GLY A 483 -5.86 16.15 33.41
CA GLY A 483 -7.05 15.65 34.14
C GLY A 483 -7.75 14.44 33.53
N ARG A 484 -7.25 13.86 32.43
CA ARG A 484 -7.77 12.62 31.88
C ARG A 484 -7.22 11.39 32.62
N ALA A 485 -8.11 10.55 33.14
CA ALA A 485 -7.74 9.26 33.71
C ALA A 485 -7.30 8.28 32.62
N GLU A 486 -6.25 7.48 32.88
CA GLU A 486 -5.84 6.39 32.00
C GLU A 486 -6.94 5.33 31.87
N VAL A 487 -7.12 4.80 30.66
CA VAL A 487 -8.07 3.71 30.42
C VAL A 487 -7.42 2.39 30.81
N GLN A 488 -7.87 1.78 31.90
CA GLN A 488 -7.47 0.42 32.24
C GLN A 488 -8.04 -0.56 31.21
N THR A 489 -7.14 -1.24 30.49
CA THR A 489 -7.50 -2.20 29.45
C THR A 489 -7.08 -3.60 29.89
N THR A 490 -8.03 -4.54 29.89
CA THR A 490 -7.78 -5.96 30.18
C THR A 490 -8.12 -6.79 28.95
N VAL A 491 -7.19 -7.65 28.52
CA VAL A 491 -7.45 -8.65 27.45
C VAL A 491 -7.96 -9.91 28.12
N VAL A 492 -9.16 -10.36 27.70
CA VAL A 492 -9.81 -11.58 28.21
C VAL A 492 -9.70 -12.70 27.20
#